data_AF-A0A523XD86-F1
#
_entry.id   AF-A0A523XD86-F1
#
_cell.length_a   1.000
_cell.length_b   1.000
_cell.length_c   1.000
_cell.angle_alpha   90.00
_cell.angle_beta   90.00
_cell.angle_gamma   90.00
#
_symmetry.space_group_name_H-M   'P 1'
#
loop_
_entity.id
_entity.type
_entity.pdbx_description
1 polymer ?
#
loop_
_entity_poly.entity_id
_entity_poly.type
_entity_poly.pdbx_seq_one_letter_code
_entity_poly.pdbx_strand_id
1 'polypeptide(L)'
;MAWCDDIRTAAKSTSLIVFPGVEISTHQGHVLGIFDVNTPQNIIEDLLIKLGIDRGKFGSLEVATDKGIVEMCTVIEGNDGVAIAAHVDSERGFMKLIRVGDERRRAYAASNLRALEIVDLSQGER
;
A
#
# COMPACT_ATOMS: atom_id res chain seq x y z
N MET A 1 -0.38 0.33 -19.51
CA MET A 1 0.81 1.17 -19.24
C MET A 1 1.77 0.32 -18.42
N ALA A 2 3.05 0.26 -18.76
CA ALA A 2 4.04 -0.56 -18.08
C ALA A 2 4.85 0.25 -17.04
N TRP A 3 4.15 0.94 -16.12
CA TRP A 3 4.75 1.97 -15.27
C TRP A 3 5.94 1.48 -14.44
N CYS A 4 5.89 0.25 -13.91
CA CYS A 4 7.00 -0.29 -13.10
C CYS A 4 8.20 -0.66 -13.98
N ASP A 5 7.95 -1.25 -15.16
CA ASP A 5 9.02 -1.69 -16.06
C ASP A 5 9.72 -0.50 -16.74
N ASP A 6 8.97 0.57 -17.01
CA ASP A 6 9.51 1.82 -17.56
C ASP A 6 10.48 2.47 -16.55
N ILE A 7 10.10 2.55 -15.27
CA ILE A 7 10.97 3.09 -14.20
C ILE A 7 12.19 2.18 -13.98
N ARG A 8 12.00 0.86 -13.95
CA ARG A 8 13.11 -0.10 -13.83
C ARG A 8 14.08 0.05 -15.00
N THR A 9 13.56 0.28 -16.21
CA THR A 9 14.39 0.51 -17.41
C THR A 9 15.15 1.83 -17.33
N ALA A 10 14.51 2.91 -16.89
CA ALA A 10 15.17 4.20 -16.69
C ALA A 10 16.28 4.15 -15.63
N ALA A 11 16.14 3.30 -14.60
CA ALA A 11 17.12 3.15 -13.54
C ALA A 11 18.37 2.34 -13.93
N LYS A 12 18.38 1.61 -15.07
CA LYS A 12 19.45 0.67 -15.46
C LYS A 12 20.86 1.28 -15.53
N SER A 13 20.97 2.58 -15.85
CA SER A 13 22.25 3.30 -15.94
C SER A 13 22.62 4.04 -14.65
N THR A 14 21.90 3.79 -13.56
CA THR A 14 22.07 4.46 -12.26
C THR A 14 22.43 3.44 -11.17
N SER A 15 22.72 3.92 -9.96
CA SER A 15 22.88 3.07 -8.77
C SER A 15 21.55 2.81 -8.03
N LEU A 16 20.41 3.22 -8.60
CA LEU A 16 19.11 3.09 -7.96
C LEU A 16 18.59 1.66 -8.05
N ILE A 17 18.09 1.14 -6.93
CA ILE A 17 17.32 -0.10 -6.87
C ILE A 17 15.85 0.27 -6.88
N VAL A 18 15.11 -0.25 -7.86
CA VAL A 18 13.68 0.00 -8.01
C VAL A 18 12.91 -1.20 -7.48
N PHE A 19 12.22 -1.00 -6.37
CA PHE A 19 11.20 -1.93 -5.90
C PHE A 19 9.87 -1.58 -6.55
N PRO A 20 9.21 -2.50 -7.24
CA PRO A 20 7.86 -2.26 -7.73
C PRO A 20 6.89 -2.19 -6.54
N GLY A 21 5.89 -1.33 -6.63
CA GLY A 21 4.94 -1.10 -5.55
C GLY A 21 3.69 -0.37 -6.01
N VAL A 22 2.69 -0.35 -5.13
CA VAL A 22 1.41 0.32 -5.34
C VAL A 22 0.87 0.84 -4.01
N GLU A 23 0.29 2.04 -4.03
CA GLU A 23 -0.51 2.56 -2.92
C GLU A 23 -1.99 2.36 -3.23
N ILE A 24 -2.73 1.81 -2.27
CA ILE A 24 -4.13 1.44 -2.43
C ILE A 24 -4.97 2.12 -1.36
N SER A 25 -6.00 2.84 -1.81
CA SER A 25 -6.99 3.48 -0.94
C SER A 25 -7.98 2.44 -0.39
N THR A 26 -8.17 2.44 0.93
CA THR A 26 -9.22 1.69 1.63
C THR A 26 -10.18 2.66 2.33
N HIS A 27 -11.30 2.18 2.82
CA HIS A 27 -12.19 3.00 3.67
C HIS A 27 -11.59 3.32 5.06
N GLN A 28 -10.45 2.72 5.42
CA GLN A 28 -9.78 2.86 6.71
C GLN A 28 -8.43 3.59 6.63
N GLY A 29 -8.03 4.04 5.46
CA GLY A 29 -6.73 4.64 5.19
C GLY A 29 -6.06 4.03 3.97
N HIS A 30 -4.78 4.31 3.75
CA HIS A 30 -4.06 3.80 2.59
C HIS A 30 -3.04 2.74 2.99
N VAL A 31 -2.79 1.79 2.09
CA VAL A 31 -1.77 0.76 2.28
C VAL A 31 -0.84 0.77 1.07
N LEU A 32 0.45 0.90 1.34
CA LEU A 32 1.53 0.70 0.38
C LEU A 32 1.91 -0.78 0.37
N GLY A 33 1.85 -1.40 -0.80
CA GLY A 33 2.45 -2.71 -1.08
C GLY A 33 3.78 -2.52 -1.81
N ILE A 34 4.85 -3.06 -1.25
CA ILE A 34 6.18 -3.10 -1.91
C ILE A 34 6.54 -4.56 -2.16
N PHE A 35 7.06 -4.87 -3.35
CA PHE A 35 7.38 -6.23 -3.78
C PHE A 35 8.86 -6.37 -4.14
N ASP A 36 9.34 -7.60 -4.30
CA ASP A 36 10.72 -7.88 -4.73
C ASP A 36 11.08 -7.15 -6.03
N VAL A 37 12.36 -6.78 -6.18
CA VAL A 37 12.86 -6.06 -7.36
C VAL A 37 12.56 -6.76 -8.69
N ASN A 38 12.45 -8.10 -8.65
CA ASN A 38 12.14 -8.94 -9.81
C ASN A 38 10.64 -9.21 -10.00
N THR A 39 9.78 -8.74 -9.09
CA THR A 39 8.34 -8.94 -9.22
C THR A 39 7.84 -8.32 -10.53
N PRO A 40 7.22 -9.12 -11.41
CA PRO A 40 6.67 -8.61 -12.66
C PRO A 40 5.46 -7.72 -12.43
N GLN A 41 5.28 -6.70 -13.25
CA GLN A 41 4.17 -5.75 -13.10
C GLN A 41 2.80 -6.44 -13.10
N ASN A 42 2.60 -7.48 -13.93
CA ASN A 42 1.31 -8.16 -14.02
C ASN A 42 0.89 -8.83 -12.71
N ILE A 43 1.81 -9.19 -11.82
CA ILE A 43 1.47 -9.68 -10.48
C ILE A 43 0.77 -8.59 -9.66
N ILE A 44 1.25 -7.36 -9.75
CA ILE A 44 0.65 -6.20 -9.08
C ILE A 44 -0.69 -5.85 -9.73
N GLU A 45 -0.79 -5.90 -11.05
CA GLU A 45 -2.05 -5.70 -11.76
C GLU A 45 -3.11 -6.75 -11.36
N ASP A 46 -2.73 -8.02 -11.29
CA ASP A 46 -3.62 -9.11 -10.89
C ASP A 46 -4.08 -8.93 -9.43
N LEU A 47 -3.21 -8.43 -8.56
CA LEU A 47 -3.58 -8.03 -7.20
C LEU A 47 -4.64 -6.92 -7.21
N LEU A 48 -4.47 -5.87 -8.02
CA LEU A 48 -5.45 -4.78 -8.11
C LEU A 48 -6.81 -5.28 -8.64
N ILE A 49 -6.80 -6.20 -9.60
CA ILE A 49 -8.04 -6.83 -10.11
C ILE A 49 -8.71 -7.67 -9.02
N LYS A 50 -7.96 -8.46 -8.24
CA LYS A 50 -8.50 -9.21 -7.08
C LYS A 50 -9.14 -8.30 -6.03
N LEU A 51 -8.71 -7.04 -5.97
CA LEU A 51 -9.23 -6.02 -5.06
C LEU A 51 -10.43 -5.24 -5.64
N GLY A 52 -10.92 -5.64 -6.82
CA GLY A 52 -12.07 -5.02 -7.49
C GLY A 52 -11.73 -3.74 -8.25
N ILE A 53 -10.45 -3.48 -8.50
CA ILE A 53 -10.00 -2.30 -9.25
C ILE A 53 -9.83 -2.70 -10.72
N ASP A 54 -10.69 -2.18 -11.59
CA ASP A 54 -10.59 -2.44 -13.02
C ASP A 54 -9.30 -1.84 -13.63
N ARG A 55 -8.76 -2.47 -14.68
CA ARG A 55 -7.55 -2.00 -15.38
C ARG A 55 -7.65 -0.54 -15.85
N GLY A 56 -8.84 -0.11 -16.27
CA GLY A 56 -9.10 1.26 -16.71
C GLY A 56 -9.06 2.31 -15.59
N LYS A 57 -8.93 1.86 -14.34
CA LYS A 57 -8.89 2.69 -13.12
C LYS A 57 -7.55 2.61 -12.38
N PHE A 58 -6.57 1.87 -12.89
CA PHE A 58 -5.23 1.83 -12.30
C PHE A 58 -4.63 3.24 -12.24
N GLY A 59 -4.11 3.60 -11.06
CA GLY A 59 -3.57 4.94 -10.78
C GLY A 59 -4.62 6.03 -10.55
N SER A 60 -5.92 5.71 -10.57
CA SER A 60 -6.97 6.68 -10.26
C SER A 60 -7.04 6.96 -8.76
N LEU A 61 -7.00 8.25 -8.39
CA LEU A 61 -7.18 8.72 -7.02
C LEU A 61 -8.63 8.62 -6.51
N GLU A 62 -9.57 8.33 -7.41
CA GLU A 62 -11.01 8.24 -7.11
C GLU A 62 -11.45 6.82 -6.75
N VAL A 63 -10.57 5.83 -6.88
CA VAL A 63 -10.90 4.44 -6.58
C VAL A 63 -10.36 4.07 -5.21
N ALA A 64 -11.29 3.63 -4.36
CA ALA A 64 -10.98 2.93 -3.11
C ALA A 64 -11.60 1.53 -3.18
N THR A 65 -10.89 0.57 -2.60
CA THR A 65 -11.45 -0.76 -2.39
C THR A 65 -12.45 -0.73 -1.22
N ASP A 66 -13.39 -1.67 -1.20
CA ASP A 66 -14.31 -1.89 -0.09
C ASP A 66 -13.63 -2.55 1.13
N LYS A 67 -12.45 -3.14 0.93
CA LYS A 67 -11.68 -3.82 1.97
C LYS A 67 -11.13 -2.87 3.03
N GLY A 68 -10.98 -3.39 4.24
CA GLY A 68 -10.26 -2.70 5.33
C GLY A 68 -8.75 -2.92 5.27
N ILE A 69 -8.00 -2.25 6.14
CA ILE A 69 -6.52 -2.32 6.15
C ILE A 69 -6.01 -3.74 6.41
N VAL A 70 -6.60 -4.46 7.36
CA VAL A 70 -6.13 -5.83 7.71
C VAL A 70 -6.30 -6.78 6.54
N GLU A 71 -7.44 -6.71 5.86
CA GLU A 71 -7.72 -7.54 4.68
C GLU A 71 -6.79 -7.17 3.53
N MET A 72 -6.54 -5.86 3.32
CA MET A 72 -5.57 -5.39 2.33
C MET A 72 -4.16 -5.95 2.60
N CYS A 73 -3.71 -5.93 3.86
CA CYS A 73 -2.42 -6.49 4.24
C CYS A 73 -2.35 -7.99 3.93
N THR A 74 -3.45 -8.73 4.13
CA THR A 74 -3.51 -10.17 3.81
C THR A 74 -3.37 -10.42 2.31
N VAL A 75 -4.02 -9.59 1.49
CA VAL A 75 -3.93 -9.71 0.04
C VAL A 75 -2.51 -9.38 -0.44
N ILE A 76 -1.88 -8.34 0.09
CA ILE A 76 -0.50 -7.96 -0.27
C ILE A 76 0.49 -9.06 0.12
N GLU A 77 0.43 -9.53 1.37
CA GLU A 77 1.32 -10.60 1.86
C GLU A 77 1.11 -11.91 1.08
N GLY A 78 -0.13 -12.25 0.73
CA GLY A 78 -0.46 -13.41 -0.09
C GLY A 78 0.00 -13.34 -1.55
N ASN A 79 0.51 -12.19 -2.01
CA ASN A 79 1.18 -12.04 -3.32
C ASN A 79 2.66 -11.64 -3.12
N ASP A 80 3.29 -12.11 -2.04
CA ASP A 80 4.70 -11.94 -1.70
C ASP A 80 5.13 -10.46 -1.52
N GLY A 81 4.19 -9.59 -1.20
CA GLY A 81 4.43 -8.18 -0.91
C GLY A 81 4.58 -7.89 0.58
N VAL A 82 5.23 -6.78 0.88
CA VAL A 82 5.28 -6.18 2.22
C VAL A 82 4.22 -5.09 2.30
N ALA A 83 3.30 -5.22 3.25
CA ALA A 83 2.27 -4.22 3.50
C ALA A 83 2.73 -3.17 4.54
N ILE A 84 2.59 -1.91 4.17
CA ILE A 84 2.96 -0.73 4.97
C ILE A 84 1.73 0.17 5.03
N ALA A 85 1.26 0.53 6.23
CA ALA A 85 0.19 1.53 6.33
C ALA A 85 0.78 2.90 5.98
N ALA A 86 0.24 3.55 4.96
CA ALA A 86 0.76 4.80 4.43
C ALA A 86 0.26 5.98 5.27
N HIS A 87 1.12 6.99 5.42
CA HIS A 87 0.88 8.30 6.06
C HIS A 87 -0.14 8.26 7.19
N VAL A 88 0.11 7.38 8.18
CA VAL A 88 -0.91 6.93 9.14
C VAL A 88 -1.45 8.02 10.05
N ASP A 89 -0.67 9.07 10.22
CA ASP A 89 -0.89 10.26 11.04
C ASP A 89 -1.56 11.41 10.28
N SER A 90 -1.68 11.31 8.95
CA SER A 90 -2.37 12.27 8.10
C SER A 90 -3.91 12.19 8.20
N GLU A 91 -4.63 13.15 7.61
CA GLU A 91 -6.11 13.18 7.60
C GLU A 91 -6.75 11.97 6.93
N ARG A 92 -6.05 11.36 5.95
CA ARG A 92 -6.47 10.11 5.29
C ARG A 92 -5.75 8.88 5.87
N GLY A 93 -4.93 9.07 6.89
CA GLY A 93 -4.21 8.03 7.60
C GLY A 93 -5.11 7.24 8.53
N PHE A 94 -4.72 5.99 8.79
CA PHE A 94 -5.57 5.08 9.57
C PHE A 94 -5.72 5.49 11.03
N MET A 95 -4.76 6.21 11.62
CA MET A 95 -4.88 6.69 13.00
C MET A 95 -6.05 7.66 13.15
N LYS A 96 -6.37 8.40 12.08
CA LYS A 96 -7.57 9.23 12.00
C LYS A 96 -8.75 8.36 11.60
N LEU A 97 -8.76 7.75 10.43
CA LEU A 97 -9.99 7.18 9.85
C LEU A 97 -10.61 6.03 10.66
N ILE A 98 -9.82 5.20 11.36
CA ILE A 98 -10.37 4.17 12.25
C ILE A 98 -10.74 4.79 13.60
N ARG A 99 -12.04 5.11 13.76
CA ARG A 99 -12.59 5.73 14.97
C ARG A 99 -12.88 4.73 16.10
N VAL A 100 -13.10 3.46 15.76
CA VAL A 100 -13.41 2.40 16.74
C VAL A 100 -12.12 1.85 17.33
N GLY A 101 -11.96 1.97 18.66
CA GLY A 101 -10.71 1.61 19.35
C GLY A 101 -10.28 0.16 19.16
N ASP A 102 -11.22 -0.79 19.21
CA ASP A 102 -10.93 -2.21 19.03
C ASP A 102 -10.50 -2.54 17.60
N GLU A 103 -11.14 -1.92 16.61
CA GLU A 103 -10.76 -2.07 15.21
C GLU A 103 -9.36 -1.51 14.96
N ARG A 104 -9.04 -0.36 15.53
CA ARG A 104 -7.71 0.23 15.44
C ARG A 104 -6.66 -0.66 16.09
N ARG A 105 -6.96 -1.25 17.26
CA ARG A 105 -6.08 -2.24 17.92
C ARG A 105 -5.86 -3.47 17.04
N ARG A 106 -6.90 -3.98 16.37
CA ARG A 106 -6.75 -5.10 15.42
C ARG A 106 -5.85 -4.75 14.25
N ALA A 107 -5.97 -3.54 13.69
CA ALA A 107 -5.08 -3.09 12.62
C ALA A 107 -3.62 -3.04 13.09
N TYR A 108 -3.33 -2.45 14.26
CA TYR A 108 -1.97 -2.43 14.84
C TYR A 108 -1.42 -3.83 15.15
N ALA A 109 -2.28 -4.76 15.58
CA ALA A 109 -1.89 -6.12 15.94
C ALA A 109 -1.81 -7.08 14.74
N ALA A 110 -2.12 -6.61 13.52
CA ALA A 110 -2.14 -7.45 12.34
C ALA A 110 -0.70 -7.87 11.98
N SER A 111 -0.41 -9.17 12.03
CA SER A 111 0.94 -9.70 11.81
C SER A 111 1.49 -9.44 10.41
N ASN A 112 0.61 -9.20 9.47
CA ASN A 112 0.86 -8.90 8.06
C ASN A 112 1.01 -7.39 7.79
N LEU A 113 0.70 -6.52 8.74
CA LEU A 113 1.06 -5.10 8.68
C LEU A 113 2.50 -4.97 9.20
N ARG A 114 3.45 -4.75 8.29
CA ARG A 114 4.89 -4.86 8.61
C ARG A 114 5.54 -3.54 9.01
N ALA A 115 4.98 -2.41 8.59
CA ALA A 115 5.47 -1.09 8.95
C ALA A 115 4.36 -0.02 8.89
N LEU A 116 4.64 1.14 9.48
CA LEU A 116 3.81 2.34 9.44
C LEU A 116 4.64 3.49 8.89
N GLU A 117 4.12 4.22 7.92
CA GLU A 117 4.71 5.47 7.43
C GLU A 117 4.16 6.64 8.24
N ILE A 118 5.06 7.37 8.91
CA ILE A 118 4.77 8.58 9.69
C ILE A 118 5.30 9.77 8.89
N VAL A 119 4.45 10.75 8.59
CA VAL A 119 4.83 11.92 7.78
C VAL A 119 5.08 13.15 8.64
N ASP A 120 4.27 13.36 9.67
CA ASP A 120 4.41 14.45 10.62
C ASP A 120 5.36 14.07 11.76
N LEU A 121 6.64 14.30 11.53
CA LEU A 121 7.69 14.06 12.52
C LEU A 121 7.61 14.99 13.74
N SER A 122 6.81 16.07 13.69
CA SER A 122 6.62 16.96 14.85
C SER A 122 5.78 16.31 15.96
N GLN A 123 5.09 15.20 15.67
CA GLN A 123 4.31 14.45 16.66
C GLN A 123 5.10 13.36 17.37
N GLY A 124 6.36 13.12 16.96
CA GLY A 124 7.25 12.13 17.59
C GLY A 124 7.96 12.62 18.86
N GLU A 125 7.84 13.90 19.22
CA GLU A 125 8.52 14.51 20.39
C GLU A 125 7.63 14.63 21.65
N ARG A 126 6.55 13.84 21.77
CA ARG A 126 5.67 13.86 22.95
C ARG A 126 5.77 12.62 23.82
#